data_AF-A0A954YNE2-F1
#
_entry.id   AF-A0A954YNE2-F1
#
_cell.length_a   1.000
_cell.length_b   1.000
_cell.length_c   1.000
_cell.angle_alpha   90.00
_cell.angle_beta   90.00
_cell.angle_gamma   90.00
#
_symmetry.space_group_name_H-M   'P 1'
#
loop_
_entity.id
_entity.type
_entity.pdbx_description
1 polymer ?
#
loop_
_entity_poly.entity_id
_entity_poly.type
_entity_poly.pdbx_seq_one_letter_code
_entity_poly.pdbx_strand_id
1 'polypeptide(L)'
;MTLVGYSLLGAAFLALIFGVVAWWRSSSAAACALLWAAVFGASGWIWGAADLTAAAPGDLVGPLTIWIVAIGLILTAFIAAEGFIEHQRAWRELRQTPHKIGDHSMEWVGLDDSCTSLGLMLLIAVFAQLSMVLKCHWASERLVALILGVSSIVTGISLLRLVTRRWRIGLADIGLGLLSVGVATLLLTVLPFEPIALEARFPARFNTIIIGLTVMMWVWIWLYGVWHQQLDDGVAWTTAGHMRSRLPRIIVALAVISLVAAGMMSGWPRLRLIGGHDATFLRIGFGVIGHLFLILTLIMLARRWKHAPLGVLAGVASLSLCAFLVIRLSVFSEIET
;
A
#
# COMPACT_ATOMS: atom_id res chain seq x y z
N MET A 1 -20.31 -12.04 -17.82
CA MET A 1 -19.16 -11.28 -17.27
C MET A 1 -19.64 -10.53 -16.05
N THR A 2 -18.90 -10.55 -14.94
CA THR A 2 -19.28 -9.84 -13.69
C THR A 2 -19.05 -8.33 -13.82
N LEU A 3 -19.72 -7.51 -13.01
CA LEU A 3 -19.52 -6.05 -12.93
C LEU A 3 -18.03 -5.69 -12.77
N VAL A 4 -17.31 -6.50 -11.99
CA VAL A 4 -15.86 -6.44 -11.82
C VAL A 4 -15.12 -6.50 -13.16
N GLY A 5 -15.49 -7.44 -14.03
CA GLY A 5 -14.89 -7.59 -15.35
C GLY A 5 -15.11 -6.38 -16.24
N TYR A 6 -16.32 -5.83 -16.27
CA TYR A 6 -16.64 -4.61 -17.04
C TYR A 6 -15.91 -3.38 -16.52
N SER A 7 -15.83 -3.20 -15.21
CA SER A 7 -15.14 -2.05 -14.60
C SER A 7 -13.62 -2.12 -14.82
N LEU A 8 -13.02 -3.31 -14.71
CA LEU A 8 -11.59 -3.49 -14.99
C LEU A 8 -11.27 -3.35 -16.48
N LEU A 9 -12.12 -3.89 -17.37
CA LEU A 9 -12.00 -3.68 -18.81
C LEU A 9 -12.18 -2.21 -19.20
N GLY A 10 -13.15 -1.52 -18.60
CA GLY A 10 -13.37 -0.09 -18.80
C GLY A 10 -12.17 0.73 -18.34
N ALA A 11 -11.61 0.43 -17.16
CA ALA A 11 -10.39 1.07 -16.67
C ALA A 11 -9.18 0.78 -17.57
N ALA A 12 -9.00 -0.45 -18.02
CA ALA A 12 -7.93 -0.84 -18.94
C ALA A 12 -8.09 -0.16 -20.31
N PHE A 13 -9.33 -0.06 -20.81
CA PHE A 13 -9.66 0.61 -22.06
C PHE A 13 -9.44 2.12 -21.98
N LEU A 14 -9.85 2.76 -20.87
CA LEU A 14 -9.55 4.17 -20.60
C LEU A 14 -8.04 4.40 -20.50
N ALA A 15 -7.31 3.53 -19.82
CA ALA A 15 -5.85 3.60 -19.74
C ALA A 15 -5.19 3.45 -21.12
N LEU A 16 -5.72 2.58 -21.99
CA LEU A 16 -5.19 2.31 -23.33
C LEU A 16 -5.52 3.44 -24.32
N ILE A 17 -6.77 3.89 -24.38
CA ILE A 17 -7.16 5.09 -25.15
C ILE A 17 -6.31 6.26 -24.70
N PHE A 18 -6.09 6.40 -23.40
CA PHE A 18 -5.33 7.50 -22.87
C PHE A 18 -3.85 7.43 -23.26
N GLY A 19 -3.21 6.26 -23.19
CA GLY A 19 -1.84 6.08 -23.70
C GLY A 19 -1.69 6.54 -25.15
N VAL A 20 -2.72 6.31 -25.98
CA VAL A 20 -2.77 6.75 -27.38
C VAL A 20 -2.99 8.27 -27.49
N VAL A 21 -3.83 8.89 -26.65
CA VAL A 21 -4.08 10.34 -26.70
C VAL A 21 -2.90 11.14 -26.14
N ALA A 22 -2.27 10.67 -25.05
CA ALA A 22 -1.08 11.26 -24.46
C ALA A 22 0.13 11.19 -25.41
N TRP A 23 0.22 10.12 -26.19
CA TRP A 23 1.18 10.01 -27.27
C TRP A 23 0.98 11.12 -28.32
N TRP A 24 -0.28 11.43 -28.65
CA TRP A 24 -0.63 12.33 -29.74
C TRP A 24 -0.55 13.82 -29.37
N ARG A 25 -0.79 14.19 -28.10
CA ARG A 25 -0.74 15.58 -27.64
C ARG A 25 0.49 15.84 -26.78
N SER A 26 1.41 16.69 -27.28
CA SER A 26 2.71 16.97 -26.65
C SER A 26 2.67 17.98 -25.49
N SER A 27 1.53 18.57 -25.15
CA SER A 27 1.48 19.57 -24.08
C SER A 27 1.42 18.91 -22.69
N SER A 28 2.39 19.25 -21.85
CA SER A 28 2.53 18.75 -20.47
C SER A 28 1.26 18.93 -19.63
N ALA A 29 0.58 20.07 -19.76
CA ALA A 29 -0.65 20.37 -19.05
C ALA A 29 -1.82 19.45 -19.46
N ALA A 30 -1.92 19.08 -20.75
CA ALA A 30 -2.98 18.20 -21.21
C ALA A 30 -2.83 16.79 -20.63
N ALA A 31 -1.60 16.29 -20.50
CA ALA A 31 -1.35 14.98 -19.92
C ALA A 31 -1.85 14.90 -18.46
N CYS A 32 -1.51 15.89 -17.63
CA CYS A 32 -1.98 15.96 -16.24
C CYS A 32 -3.51 16.09 -16.14
N ALA A 33 -4.12 16.96 -16.95
CA ALA A 33 -5.58 17.11 -16.98
C ALA A 33 -6.28 15.79 -17.37
N LEU A 34 -5.71 15.05 -18.30
CA LEU A 34 -6.26 13.77 -18.74
C LEU A 34 -6.05 12.65 -17.71
N LEU A 35 -4.94 12.64 -16.94
CA LEU A 35 -4.77 11.75 -15.79
C LEU A 35 -5.95 11.90 -14.81
N TRP A 36 -6.22 13.15 -14.41
CA TRP A 36 -7.31 13.45 -13.49
C TRP A 36 -8.69 13.17 -14.11
N ALA A 37 -8.89 13.47 -15.39
CA ALA A 37 -10.14 13.12 -16.09
C ALA A 37 -10.38 11.60 -16.09
N ALA A 38 -9.34 10.78 -16.31
CA ALA A 38 -9.44 9.33 -16.22
C ALA A 38 -9.78 8.85 -14.80
N VAL A 39 -9.14 9.43 -13.78
CA VAL A 39 -9.43 9.12 -12.37
C VAL A 39 -10.86 9.50 -11.99
N PHE A 40 -11.33 10.70 -12.35
CA PHE A 40 -12.70 11.14 -12.07
C PHE A 40 -13.73 10.34 -12.86
N GLY A 41 -13.46 10.06 -14.14
CA GLY A 41 -14.33 9.23 -14.98
C GLY A 41 -14.47 7.81 -14.42
N ALA A 42 -13.35 7.17 -14.04
CA ALA A 42 -13.37 5.86 -13.41
C ALA A 42 -14.09 5.89 -12.06
N SER A 43 -13.86 6.93 -11.25
CA SER A 43 -14.55 7.10 -9.96
C SER A 43 -16.05 7.23 -10.14
N GLY A 44 -16.51 8.13 -11.01
CA GLY A 44 -17.93 8.35 -11.30
C GLY A 44 -18.60 7.10 -11.85
N TRP A 45 -17.93 6.37 -12.75
CA TRP A 45 -18.45 5.11 -13.28
C TRP A 45 -18.60 4.03 -12.21
N ILE A 46 -17.56 3.81 -11.39
CA ILE A 46 -17.57 2.73 -10.38
C ILE A 46 -18.62 3.01 -9.31
N TRP A 47 -18.69 4.23 -8.78
CA TRP A 47 -19.64 4.58 -7.73
C TRP A 47 -21.07 4.69 -8.29
N GLY A 48 -21.26 5.24 -9.48
CA GLY A 48 -22.58 5.25 -10.14
C GLY A 48 -23.10 3.85 -10.46
N ALA A 49 -22.22 2.93 -10.85
CA ALA A 49 -22.60 1.53 -11.07
C ALA A 49 -22.87 0.78 -9.76
N ALA A 50 -22.16 1.13 -8.66
CA ALA A 50 -22.40 0.55 -7.34
C ALA A 50 -23.81 0.86 -6.83
N ASP A 51 -24.29 2.09 -7.04
CA ASP A 51 -25.66 2.48 -6.67
C ASP A 51 -26.73 1.68 -7.45
N LEU A 52 -26.46 1.37 -8.72
CA LEU A 52 -27.37 0.55 -9.55
C LEU A 52 -27.36 -0.94 -9.17
N THR A 53 -26.26 -1.44 -8.59
CA THR A 53 -26.05 -2.86 -8.30
C THR A 53 -26.21 -3.25 -6.84
N ALA A 54 -26.38 -2.28 -5.93
CA ALA A 54 -26.69 -2.51 -4.51
C ALA A 54 -27.94 -3.39 -4.27
N ALA A 55 -28.76 -3.60 -5.30
CA ALA A 55 -29.92 -4.50 -5.30
C ALA A 55 -29.62 -5.99 -5.60
N ALA A 56 -28.40 -6.34 -6.06
CA ALA A 56 -28.06 -7.70 -6.48
C ALA A 56 -27.15 -8.43 -5.45
N PRO A 57 -27.65 -9.46 -4.75
CA PRO A 57 -26.81 -10.27 -3.87
C PRO A 57 -25.86 -11.15 -4.70
N GLY A 58 -24.55 -11.02 -4.49
CA GLY A 58 -23.56 -11.94 -5.08
C GLY A 58 -22.21 -11.35 -5.50
N ASP A 59 -21.98 -10.05 -5.36
CA ASP A 59 -20.71 -9.46 -5.81
C ASP A 59 -19.52 -9.90 -4.96
N LEU A 60 -18.54 -10.52 -5.63
CA LEU A 60 -17.31 -11.04 -5.02
C LEU A 60 -16.35 -9.91 -4.61
N VAL A 61 -16.45 -8.72 -5.21
CA VAL A 61 -15.50 -7.62 -5.02
C VAL A 61 -16.26 -6.31 -4.84
N GLY A 62 -16.01 -5.62 -3.72
CA GLY A 62 -16.68 -4.35 -3.41
C GLY A 62 -16.16 -3.16 -4.25
N PRO A 63 -16.95 -2.08 -4.39
CA PRO A 63 -16.61 -0.94 -5.23
C PRO A 63 -15.30 -0.26 -4.86
N LEU A 64 -14.96 -0.18 -3.57
CA LEU A 64 -13.68 0.37 -3.11
C LEU A 64 -12.47 -0.43 -3.62
N THR A 65 -12.56 -1.77 -3.66
CA THR A 65 -11.48 -2.60 -4.23
C THR A 65 -11.33 -2.35 -5.72
N ILE A 66 -12.44 -2.30 -6.46
CA ILE A 66 -12.43 -2.02 -7.91
C ILE A 66 -11.82 -0.63 -8.16
N TRP A 67 -12.18 0.36 -7.35
CA TRP A 67 -11.69 1.72 -7.43
C TRP A 67 -10.17 1.80 -7.21
N ILE A 68 -9.66 1.15 -6.16
CA ILE A 68 -8.21 1.09 -5.88
C ILE A 68 -7.45 0.50 -7.08
N VAL A 69 -7.94 -0.61 -7.62
CA VAL A 69 -7.28 -1.31 -8.74
C VAL A 69 -7.36 -0.49 -10.01
N ALA A 70 -8.50 0.11 -10.31
CA ALA A 70 -8.69 0.95 -11.50
C ALA A 70 -7.73 2.15 -11.47
N ILE A 71 -7.65 2.87 -10.35
CA ILE A 71 -6.73 4.01 -10.21
C ILE A 71 -5.27 3.55 -10.24
N GLY A 72 -4.94 2.43 -9.58
CA GLY A 72 -3.60 1.84 -9.63
C GLY A 72 -3.15 1.50 -11.05
N LEU A 73 -4.06 0.93 -11.86
CA LEU A 73 -3.83 0.65 -13.29
C LEU A 73 -3.68 1.93 -14.11
N ILE A 74 -4.57 2.92 -13.93
CA ILE A 74 -4.49 4.21 -14.62
C ILE A 74 -3.13 4.88 -14.33
N LEU A 75 -2.74 4.97 -13.07
CA LEU A 75 -1.48 5.59 -12.64
C LEU A 75 -0.27 4.82 -13.21
N THR A 76 -0.28 3.49 -13.14
CA THR A 76 0.77 2.64 -13.70
C THR A 76 0.90 2.81 -15.21
N ALA A 77 -0.21 2.77 -15.93
CA ALA A 77 -0.24 2.96 -17.37
C ALA A 77 0.26 4.34 -17.77
N PHE A 78 -0.08 5.37 -16.99
CA PHE A 78 0.36 6.74 -17.22
C PHE A 78 1.89 6.87 -17.09
N ILE A 79 2.47 6.31 -16.02
CA ILE A 79 3.92 6.32 -15.80
C ILE A 79 4.64 5.48 -16.88
N ALA A 80 4.07 4.34 -17.27
CA ALA A 80 4.63 3.50 -18.32
C ALA A 80 4.60 4.19 -19.70
N ALA A 81 3.49 4.86 -20.04
CA ALA A 81 3.35 5.62 -21.28
C ALA A 81 4.34 6.79 -21.33
N GLU A 82 4.45 7.55 -20.24
CA GLU A 82 5.40 8.64 -20.13
C GLU A 82 6.85 8.13 -20.33
N GLY A 83 7.23 7.03 -19.68
CA GLY A 83 8.56 6.45 -19.86
C GLY A 83 8.81 5.83 -21.22
N PHE A 84 7.78 5.32 -21.88
CA PHE A 84 7.90 4.88 -23.26
C PHE A 84 8.13 6.06 -24.22
N ILE A 85 7.40 7.16 -24.06
CA ILE A 85 7.56 8.36 -24.88
C ILE A 85 8.94 8.98 -24.64
N GLU A 86 9.38 9.07 -23.38
CA GLU A 86 10.72 9.56 -23.03
C GLU A 86 11.81 8.69 -23.67
N HIS A 87 11.71 7.37 -23.56
CA HIS A 87 12.64 6.44 -24.19
C HIS A 87 12.69 6.60 -25.72
N GLN A 88 11.54 6.73 -26.37
CA GLN A 88 11.50 6.94 -27.82
C GLN A 88 12.09 8.28 -28.26
N ARG A 89 11.89 9.35 -27.49
CA ARG A 89 12.49 10.65 -27.77
C ARG A 89 14.00 10.59 -27.57
N ALA A 90 14.46 10.02 -26.46
CA ALA A 90 15.87 9.79 -26.21
C ALA A 90 16.53 9.02 -27.35
N TRP A 91 15.91 7.95 -27.86
CA TRP A 91 16.42 7.21 -29.02
C TRP A 91 16.47 8.02 -30.32
N ARG A 92 15.48 8.88 -30.58
CA ARG A 92 15.47 9.75 -31.76
C ARG A 92 16.53 10.83 -31.66
N GLU A 93 16.67 11.45 -30.49
CA GLU A 93 17.68 12.47 -30.21
C GLU A 93 19.09 11.88 -30.19
N LEU A 94 19.29 10.69 -29.63
CA LEU A 94 20.56 9.94 -29.68
C LEU A 94 21.07 9.77 -31.12
N ARG A 95 20.17 9.49 -32.06
CA ARG A 95 20.52 9.35 -33.48
C ARG A 95 20.90 10.67 -34.14
N GLN A 96 20.36 11.79 -33.67
CA GLN A 96 20.56 13.11 -34.28
C GLN A 96 21.69 13.91 -33.61
N THR A 97 21.82 13.81 -32.29
CA THR A 97 22.74 14.58 -31.46
C THR A 97 23.30 13.71 -30.31
N PRO A 98 24.19 12.75 -30.61
CA PRO A 98 24.76 11.83 -29.61
C PRO A 98 25.67 12.51 -28.57
N HIS A 99 25.98 13.80 -28.73
CA HIS A 99 26.73 14.57 -27.73
C HIS A 99 25.84 15.18 -26.63
N LYS A 100 24.49 15.13 -26.78
CA LYS A 100 23.52 15.68 -25.81
C LYS A 100 22.89 14.62 -24.90
N ILE A 101 23.56 13.48 -24.76
CA ILE A 101 23.05 12.34 -23.99
C ILE A 101 23.05 12.71 -22.51
N GLY A 102 21.85 12.90 -21.95
CA GLY A 102 21.66 13.19 -20.52
C GLY A 102 21.06 14.56 -20.22
N ASP A 103 21.00 15.47 -21.20
CA ASP A 103 20.56 16.84 -20.95
C ASP A 103 19.04 17.00 -20.84
N HIS A 104 18.24 16.01 -21.27
CA HIS A 104 16.79 16.17 -21.43
C HIS A 104 16.01 15.06 -20.73
N SER A 105 15.42 15.39 -19.57
CA SER A 105 14.29 14.64 -19.01
C SER A 105 12.99 15.34 -19.38
N MET A 106 11.98 14.58 -19.77
CA MET A 106 10.76 15.15 -20.34
C MET A 106 9.78 15.60 -19.24
N GLU A 107 10.04 16.74 -18.60
CA GLU A 107 9.22 17.16 -17.46
C GLU A 107 7.78 17.54 -17.86
N TRP A 108 6.83 16.66 -17.55
CA TRP A 108 5.41 17.00 -17.59
C TRP A 108 5.07 17.79 -16.33
N VAL A 109 4.86 19.09 -16.50
CA VAL A 109 4.47 20.02 -15.43
C VAL A 109 3.31 19.44 -14.61
N GLY A 110 3.52 19.29 -13.30
CA GLY A 110 2.52 18.81 -12.34
C GLY A 110 2.28 17.30 -12.32
N LEU A 111 3.00 16.51 -13.14
CA LEU A 111 2.85 15.06 -13.14
C LEU A 111 3.32 14.44 -11.81
N ASP A 112 4.51 14.81 -11.35
CA ASP A 112 5.09 14.25 -10.12
C ASP A 112 4.18 14.48 -8.91
N ASP A 113 3.61 15.68 -8.79
CA ASP A 113 2.69 16.06 -7.72
C ASP A 113 1.36 15.30 -7.83
N SER A 114 0.86 15.09 -9.05
CA SER A 114 -0.35 14.30 -9.30
C SER A 114 -0.14 12.82 -8.99
N CYS A 115 0.98 12.23 -9.41
CA CYS A 115 1.34 10.85 -9.09
C CYS A 115 1.55 10.66 -7.59
N THR A 116 2.17 11.63 -6.91
CA THR A 116 2.32 11.64 -5.45
C THR A 116 0.95 11.68 -4.78
N SER A 117 0.06 12.59 -5.19
CA SER A 117 -1.27 12.72 -4.60
C SER A 117 -2.12 11.45 -4.79
N LEU A 118 -2.15 10.90 -6.01
CA LEU A 118 -2.88 9.67 -6.31
C LEU A 118 -2.29 8.46 -5.57
N GLY A 119 -0.96 8.35 -5.51
CA GLY A 119 -0.31 7.28 -4.76
C GLY A 119 -0.61 7.35 -3.26
N LEU A 120 -0.68 8.55 -2.68
CA LEU A 120 -1.09 8.74 -1.28
C LEU A 120 -2.55 8.35 -1.06
N MET A 121 -3.45 8.75 -1.98
CA MET A 121 -4.85 8.34 -1.95
C MET A 121 -4.99 6.81 -2.01
N LEU A 122 -4.26 6.15 -2.90
CA LEU A 122 -4.23 4.70 -3.00
C LEU A 122 -3.71 4.04 -1.72
N LEU A 123 -2.63 4.56 -1.14
CA LEU A 123 -2.06 4.03 0.10
C LEU A 123 -3.09 4.08 1.24
N ILE A 124 -3.75 5.23 1.42
CA ILE A 124 -4.80 5.42 2.43
C ILE A 124 -6.00 4.52 2.14
N ALA A 125 -6.43 4.43 0.88
CA ALA A 125 -7.58 3.62 0.47
C ALA A 125 -7.34 2.13 0.69
N VAL A 126 -6.13 1.62 0.41
CA VAL A 126 -5.77 0.22 0.71
C VAL A 126 -5.83 -0.02 2.22
N PHE A 127 -5.30 0.89 3.05
CA PHE A 127 -5.43 0.76 4.50
C PHE A 127 -6.88 0.79 4.99
N ALA A 128 -7.70 1.68 4.44
CA ALA A 128 -9.12 1.74 4.75
C ALA A 128 -9.81 0.41 4.38
N GLN A 129 -9.54 -0.11 3.18
CA GLN A 129 -10.08 -1.38 2.70
C GLN A 129 -9.64 -2.58 3.57
N LEU A 130 -8.39 -2.60 4.03
CA LEU A 130 -7.87 -3.63 4.94
C LEU A 130 -8.52 -3.55 6.33
N SER A 131 -8.89 -2.35 6.77
CA SER A 131 -9.53 -2.11 8.07
C SER A 131 -11.04 -2.36 8.03
N MET A 132 -11.64 -2.37 6.83
CA MET A 132 -13.07 -2.57 6.64
C MET A 132 -13.50 -4.04 6.73
N VAL A 133 -14.69 -4.23 7.27
CA VAL A 133 -15.34 -5.53 7.36
C VAL A 133 -16.01 -5.83 6.03
N LEU A 134 -15.36 -6.66 5.22
CA LEU A 134 -15.98 -7.16 4.01
C LEU A 134 -16.94 -8.28 4.40
N LYS A 135 -18.25 -8.05 4.19
CA LYS A 135 -19.28 -9.08 4.28
C LYS A 135 -19.23 -10.03 3.07
N CYS A 136 -18.03 -10.39 2.61
CA CYS A 136 -17.86 -11.27 1.46
C CYS A 136 -17.48 -12.69 1.89
N HIS A 137 -17.65 -13.62 0.97
CA HIS A 137 -17.24 -15.00 1.16
C HIS A 137 -15.71 -15.10 1.32
N TRP A 138 -15.19 -16.07 2.07
CA TRP A 138 -13.75 -16.16 2.38
C TRP A 138 -12.87 -16.27 1.12
N ALA A 139 -13.34 -16.99 0.09
CA ALA A 139 -12.68 -17.11 -1.19
C ALA A 139 -12.54 -15.74 -1.89
N SER A 140 -13.55 -14.89 -1.71
CA SER A 140 -13.54 -13.50 -2.16
C SER A 140 -12.52 -12.66 -1.41
N GLU A 141 -12.31 -12.87 -0.11
CA GLU A 141 -11.31 -12.13 0.67
C GLU A 141 -9.88 -12.42 0.19
N ARG A 142 -9.55 -13.68 -0.08
CA ARG A 142 -8.23 -14.04 -0.63
C ARG A 142 -8.01 -13.43 -2.01
N LEU A 143 -9.03 -13.47 -2.86
CA LEU A 143 -8.98 -12.84 -4.17
C LEU A 143 -8.81 -11.32 -4.06
N VAL A 144 -9.56 -10.66 -3.18
CA VAL A 144 -9.44 -9.22 -2.90
C VAL A 144 -8.04 -8.89 -2.40
N ALA A 145 -7.51 -9.64 -1.44
CA ALA A 145 -6.14 -9.47 -0.95
C ALA A 145 -5.09 -9.67 -2.06
N LEU A 146 -5.24 -10.69 -2.89
CA LEU A 146 -4.34 -10.93 -4.02
C LEU A 146 -4.33 -9.74 -4.99
N ILE A 147 -5.52 -9.30 -5.43
CA ILE A 147 -5.66 -8.21 -6.39
C ILE A 147 -5.14 -6.89 -5.80
N LEU A 148 -5.51 -6.55 -4.57
CA LEU A 148 -5.04 -5.34 -3.89
C LEU A 148 -3.54 -5.36 -3.65
N GLY A 149 -2.99 -6.50 -3.23
CA GLY A 149 -1.57 -6.67 -2.97
C GLY A 149 -0.75 -6.52 -4.25
N VAL A 150 -1.14 -7.22 -5.32
CA VAL A 150 -0.49 -7.09 -6.65
C VAL A 150 -0.62 -5.67 -7.18
N SER A 151 -1.81 -5.06 -7.14
CA SER A 151 -2.00 -3.69 -7.62
C SER A 151 -1.13 -2.70 -6.86
N SER A 152 -1.05 -2.82 -5.53
CA SER A 152 -0.22 -1.93 -4.71
C SER A 152 1.26 -2.09 -5.03
N ILE A 153 1.73 -3.32 -5.25
CA ILE A 153 3.12 -3.58 -5.64
C ILE A 153 3.43 -2.99 -7.01
N VAL A 154 2.58 -3.25 -8.00
CA VAL A 154 2.76 -2.76 -9.37
C VAL A 154 2.78 -1.23 -9.42
N THR A 155 1.85 -0.58 -8.71
CA THR A 155 1.85 0.88 -8.59
C THR A 155 3.08 1.38 -7.85
N GLY A 156 3.48 0.74 -6.74
CA GLY A 156 4.69 1.08 -5.99
C GLY A 156 5.96 1.01 -6.84
N ILE A 157 6.14 -0.08 -7.61
CA ILE A 157 7.25 -0.26 -8.55
C ILE A 157 7.23 0.85 -9.61
N SER A 158 6.05 1.19 -10.12
CA SER A 158 5.89 2.24 -11.13
C SER A 158 6.31 3.60 -10.61
N LEU A 159 5.90 3.97 -9.39
CA LEU A 159 6.35 5.19 -8.73
C LEU A 159 7.86 5.18 -8.51
N LEU A 160 8.45 4.08 -8.06
CA LEU A 160 9.91 3.99 -7.92
C LEU A 160 10.65 4.09 -9.26
N ARG A 161 10.07 3.57 -10.35
CA ARG A 161 10.60 3.73 -11.70
C ARG A 161 10.50 5.17 -12.21
N LEU A 162 9.51 5.93 -11.74
CA LEU A 162 9.47 7.38 -11.97
C LEU A 162 10.57 8.06 -11.14
N VAL A 163 10.78 7.66 -9.88
CA VAL A 163 11.85 8.18 -9.00
C VAL A 163 13.25 7.97 -9.58
N THR A 164 13.52 6.83 -10.23
CA THR A 164 14.82 6.58 -10.87
C THR A 164 15.13 7.53 -12.02
N ARG A 165 14.10 8.14 -12.61
CA ARG A 165 14.23 9.11 -13.71
C ARG A 165 14.16 10.55 -13.20
N ARG A 166 13.33 10.79 -12.19
CA ARG A 166 13.11 12.10 -11.56
C ARG A 166 13.08 11.95 -10.05
N TRP A 167 14.13 12.39 -9.38
CA TRP A 167 14.19 12.32 -7.93
C TRP A 167 13.13 13.23 -7.30
N ARG A 168 12.09 12.61 -6.74
CA ARG A 168 11.08 13.27 -5.92
C ARG A 168 10.85 12.48 -4.66
N ILE A 169 10.99 13.18 -3.54
CA ILE A 169 10.86 12.61 -2.20
C ILE A 169 9.47 11.99 -2.00
N GLY A 170 8.40 12.67 -2.43
CA GLY A 170 7.03 12.18 -2.28
C GLY A 170 6.78 10.85 -2.99
N LEU A 171 7.23 10.74 -4.25
CA LEU A 171 7.10 9.51 -5.04
C LEU A 171 7.87 8.34 -4.41
N ALA A 172 9.08 8.59 -3.90
CA ALA A 172 9.88 7.57 -3.21
C ALA A 172 9.19 7.09 -1.94
N ASP A 173 8.76 8.03 -1.10
CA ASP A 173 8.13 7.72 0.19
C ASP A 173 6.85 6.88 -0.02
N ILE A 174 6.02 7.25 -0.99
CA ILE A 174 4.77 6.55 -1.31
C ILE A 174 5.02 5.21 -2.02
N GLY A 175 5.98 5.14 -2.93
CA GLY A 175 6.35 3.90 -3.61
C GLY A 175 6.77 2.82 -2.62
N LEU A 176 7.64 3.17 -1.66
CA LEU A 176 8.05 2.27 -0.57
C LEU A 176 6.87 1.90 0.35
N GLY A 177 5.98 2.86 0.63
CA GLY A 177 4.74 2.60 1.38
C GLY A 177 3.85 1.57 0.70
N LEU A 178 3.54 1.76 -0.59
CA LEU A 178 2.69 0.85 -1.37
C LEU A 178 3.30 -0.54 -1.53
N LEU A 179 4.63 -0.65 -1.70
CA LEU A 179 5.31 -1.94 -1.67
C LEU A 179 5.12 -2.66 -0.34
N SER A 180 5.27 -1.93 0.78
CA SER A 180 5.15 -2.49 2.12
C SER A 180 3.74 -3.00 2.41
N VAL A 181 2.75 -2.17 2.06
CA VAL A 181 1.34 -2.54 2.23
C VAL A 181 0.93 -3.64 1.27
N GLY A 182 1.45 -3.62 0.04
CA GLY A 182 1.20 -4.66 -0.95
C GLY A 182 1.67 -6.03 -0.47
N VAL A 183 2.88 -6.12 0.09
CA VAL A 183 3.39 -7.37 0.70
C VAL A 183 2.56 -7.78 1.92
N ALA A 184 2.26 -6.85 2.83
CA ALA A 184 1.42 -7.14 3.98
C ALA A 184 0.01 -7.63 3.58
N THR A 185 -0.54 -7.09 2.49
CA THR A 185 -1.82 -7.50 1.91
C THR A 185 -1.72 -8.88 1.27
N LEU A 186 -0.64 -9.17 0.53
CA LEU A 186 -0.44 -10.49 -0.08
C LEU A 186 -0.32 -11.59 0.97
N LEU A 187 0.25 -11.32 2.16
CA LEU A 187 0.32 -12.32 3.23
C LEU A 187 -1.07 -12.77 3.71
N LEU A 188 -2.11 -11.95 3.55
CA LEU A 188 -3.48 -12.35 3.84
C LEU A 188 -3.97 -13.47 2.91
N THR A 189 -3.37 -13.66 1.72
CA THR A 189 -3.76 -14.74 0.81
C THR A 189 -3.37 -16.13 1.33
N VAL A 190 -2.33 -16.19 2.17
CA VAL A 190 -1.74 -17.45 2.67
C VAL A 190 -2.41 -17.93 3.96
N LEU A 191 -3.09 -17.02 4.68
CA LEU A 191 -3.74 -17.42 5.92
C LEU A 191 -4.84 -18.46 5.68
N PRO A 192 -4.90 -19.52 6.51
CA PRO A 192 -6.05 -20.40 6.56
C PRO A 192 -7.20 -19.66 7.22
N PHE A 193 -7.90 -18.82 6.44
CA PHE A 193 -9.28 -18.46 6.76
C PHE A 193 -10.12 -19.70 6.44
N GLU A 194 -10.23 -20.62 7.40
CA GLU A 194 -11.36 -21.55 7.42
C GLU A 194 -12.67 -20.72 7.36
N PRO A 195 -13.82 -21.32 7.01
CA PRO A 195 -15.11 -20.63 7.10
C PRO A 195 -15.43 -20.30 8.56
N ILE A 196 -14.78 -19.26 9.04
CA ILE A 196 -14.80 -18.74 10.39
C ILE A 196 -15.76 -17.56 10.37
N ALA A 197 -16.55 -17.43 11.45
CA ALA A 197 -17.43 -16.30 11.69
C ALA A 197 -16.69 -14.96 11.47
N LEU A 198 -17.40 -13.95 11.02
CA LEU A 198 -16.85 -12.62 10.67
C LEU A 198 -15.96 -12.04 11.77
N GLU A 199 -16.40 -12.22 13.01
CA GLU A 199 -15.76 -11.81 14.28
C GLU A 199 -14.34 -12.34 14.42
N ALA A 200 -14.16 -13.58 14.00
CA ALA A 200 -12.91 -14.29 14.13
C ALA A 200 -12.00 -14.08 12.89
N ARG A 201 -12.42 -13.30 11.88
CA ARG A 201 -11.53 -12.85 10.78
C ARG A 201 -10.71 -11.62 11.17
N PHE A 202 -11.24 -10.74 12.00
CA PHE A 202 -10.58 -9.49 12.40
C PHE A 202 -9.19 -9.68 13.04
N PRO A 203 -9.03 -10.55 14.07
CA PRO A 203 -7.75 -10.67 14.75
C PRO A 203 -6.70 -11.27 13.81
N ALA A 204 -7.09 -12.23 12.97
CA ALA A 204 -6.21 -12.85 12.00
C ALA A 204 -5.70 -11.84 10.95
N ARG A 205 -6.58 -10.96 10.45
CA ARG A 205 -6.18 -9.90 9.51
C ARG A 205 -5.22 -8.90 10.14
N PHE A 206 -5.56 -8.34 11.31
CA PHE A 206 -4.68 -7.36 11.96
C PHE A 206 -3.34 -7.95 12.38
N ASN A 207 -3.32 -9.17 12.91
CA ASN A 207 -2.08 -9.90 13.17
C ASN A 207 -1.19 -9.99 11.93
N THR A 208 -1.78 -10.34 10.80
CA THR A 208 -1.04 -10.51 9.55
C THR A 208 -0.56 -9.18 8.99
N ILE A 209 -1.34 -8.11 9.14
CA ILE A 209 -0.90 -6.75 8.80
C ILE A 209 0.29 -6.35 9.67
N ILE A 210 0.21 -6.54 11.00
CA ILE A 210 1.30 -6.23 11.94
C ILE A 210 2.56 -7.02 11.57
N ILE A 211 2.44 -8.34 11.37
CA ILE A 211 3.55 -9.21 11.00
C ILE A 211 4.12 -8.77 9.65
N GLY A 212 3.29 -8.59 8.63
CA GLY A 212 3.70 -8.22 7.28
C GLY A 212 4.42 -6.89 7.22
N LEU A 213 3.90 -5.86 7.88
CA LEU A 213 4.57 -4.56 7.97
C LEU A 213 5.86 -4.65 8.78
N THR A 214 5.91 -5.48 9.82
CA THR A 214 7.14 -5.71 10.60
C THR A 214 8.22 -6.43 9.80
N VAL A 215 7.85 -7.44 9.01
CA VAL A 215 8.75 -8.09 8.05
C VAL A 215 9.27 -7.06 7.03
N MET A 216 8.40 -6.21 6.50
CA MET A 216 8.81 -5.17 5.55
C MET A 216 9.76 -4.14 6.18
N MET A 217 9.53 -3.74 7.44
CA MET A 217 10.51 -2.92 8.17
C MET A 217 11.88 -3.61 8.22
N TRP A 218 11.93 -4.92 8.46
CA TRP A 218 13.17 -5.69 8.48
C TRP A 218 13.85 -5.74 7.10
N VAL A 219 13.08 -5.96 6.03
CA VAL A 219 13.56 -5.89 4.64
C VAL A 219 14.16 -4.52 4.33
N TRP A 220 13.49 -3.45 4.76
CA TRP A 220 13.98 -2.09 4.56
C TRP A 220 15.28 -1.80 5.33
N ILE A 221 15.45 -2.36 6.53
CA ILE A 221 16.73 -2.26 7.27
C ILE A 221 17.85 -2.97 6.53
N TRP A 222 17.58 -4.16 6.01
CA TRP A 222 18.55 -4.89 5.22
C TRP A 222 18.96 -4.09 3.98
N LEU A 223 17.98 -3.53 3.25
CA LEU A 223 18.22 -2.65 2.11
C LEU A 223 18.94 -1.36 2.48
N TYR A 224 18.69 -0.77 3.65
CA TYR A 224 19.45 0.38 4.16
C TYR A 224 20.96 0.07 4.23
N GLY A 225 21.31 -1.15 4.66
CA GLY A 225 22.69 -1.63 4.70
C GLY A 225 23.27 -1.83 3.29
N VAL A 226 22.52 -2.48 2.40
CA VAL A 226 22.94 -2.70 1.01
C VAL A 226 23.16 -1.37 0.28
N TRP A 227 22.24 -0.40 0.44
CA TRP A 227 22.35 0.92 -0.17
C TRP A 227 23.44 1.80 0.42
N HIS A 228 24.10 1.39 1.50
CA HIS A 228 25.29 2.11 1.98
C HIS A 228 26.44 2.06 0.96
N GLN A 229 26.53 0.97 0.19
CA GLN A 229 27.52 0.79 -0.89
C GLN A 229 27.27 1.73 -2.08
N GLN A 230 26.13 2.44 -2.08
CA GLN A 230 25.71 3.38 -3.13
C GLN A 230 26.04 4.83 -2.77
N LEU A 231 26.91 5.02 -1.77
CA LEU A 231 27.44 6.31 -1.36
C LEU A 231 28.89 6.41 -1.80
N ASP A 232 29.27 7.57 -2.31
CA ASP A 232 30.64 7.93 -2.66
C ASP A 232 31.08 9.01 -1.67
N ASP A 233 32.05 8.69 -0.81
CA ASP A 233 32.44 9.51 0.34
C ASP A 233 31.26 9.99 1.23
N GLY A 234 30.24 9.14 1.37
CA GLY A 234 29.04 9.44 2.16
C GLY A 234 27.98 10.27 1.41
N VAL A 235 28.26 10.69 0.18
CA VAL A 235 27.33 11.41 -0.70
C VAL A 235 26.59 10.43 -1.59
N ALA A 236 25.27 10.59 -1.71
CA ALA A 236 24.46 9.75 -2.58
C ALA A 236 24.68 10.11 -4.05
N TRP A 237 25.20 9.18 -4.84
CA TRP A 237 25.38 9.36 -6.29
C TRP A 237 24.36 8.55 -7.12
N THR A 238 23.63 7.62 -6.49
CA THR A 238 22.50 6.89 -7.11
C THR A 238 21.17 7.18 -6.42
N THR A 239 20.06 6.91 -7.12
CA THR A 239 18.72 6.96 -6.53
C THR A 239 18.59 6.09 -5.28
N ALA A 240 19.22 4.92 -5.26
CA ALA A 240 19.23 4.03 -4.10
C ALA A 240 19.97 4.65 -2.90
N GLY A 241 21.11 5.32 -3.16
CA GLY A 241 21.82 6.10 -2.16
C GLY A 241 20.94 7.22 -1.57
N HIS A 242 20.16 7.91 -2.40
CA HIS A 242 19.24 8.95 -1.94
C HIS A 242 18.09 8.37 -1.10
N MET A 243 17.52 7.23 -1.51
CA MET A 243 16.47 6.53 -0.75
C MET A 243 16.93 6.09 0.64
N ARG A 244 18.21 5.77 0.83
CA ARG A 244 18.77 5.40 2.14
C ARG A 244 18.48 6.45 3.21
N SER A 245 18.62 7.74 2.90
CA SER A 245 18.36 8.85 3.83
C SER A 245 16.88 8.95 4.26
N ARG A 246 15.97 8.37 3.46
CA ARG A 246 14.52 8.43 3.65
C ARG A 246 13.95 7.26 4.43
N LEU A 247 14.64 6.11 4.41
CA LEU A 247 14.18 4.88 5.05
C LEU A 247 13.77 5.05 6.53
N PRO A 248 14.48 5.83 7.39
CA PRO A 248 14.03 6.04 8.76
C PRO A 248 12.61 6.62 8.86
N ARG A 249 12.26 7.56 7.98
CA ARG A 249 10.91 8.17 7.96
C ARG A 249 9.85 7.15 7.55
N ILE A 250 10.16 6.31 6.55
CA ILE A 250 9.25 5.25 6.10
C ILE A 250 9.04 4.20 7.19
N ILE A 251 10.12 3.77 7.85
CA ILE A 251 10.01 2.83 8.95
C ILE A 251 9.16 3.41 10.09
N VAL A 252 9.32 4.69 10.44
CA VAL A 252 8.43 5.35 11.41
C VAL A 252 6.97 5.31 10.95
N ALA A 253 6.68 5.59 9.68
CA ALA A 253 5.32 5.53 9.16
C ALA A 253 4.73 4.10 9.21
N LEU A 254 5.49 3.09 8.78
CA LEU A 254 5.07 1.68 8.86
C LEU A 254 4.87 1.22 10.31
N ALA A 255 5.71 1.69 11.23
CA ALA A 255 5.59 1.41 12.66
C ALA A 255 4.31 2.03 13.25
N VAL A 256 3.99 3.28 12.91
CA VAL A 256 2.74 3.94 13.31
C VAL A 256 1.54 3.17 12.79
N ILE A 257 1.56 2.75 11.53
CA ILE A 257 0.42 2.02 10.95
C ILE A 257 0.28 0.63 11.58
N SER A 258 1.39 -0.07 11.83
CA SER A 258 1.40 -1.33 12.56
C SER A 258 0.84 -1.17 13.98
N LEU A 259 1.15 -0.06 14.64
CA LEU A 259 0.65 0.28 15.96
C LEU A 259 -0.85 0.60 15.95
N VAL A 260 -1.35 1.29 14.92
CA VAL A 260 -2.79 1.50 14.73
C VAL A 260 -3.50 0.15 14.55
N ALA A 261 -2.96 -0.75 13.72
CA ALA A 261 -3.49 -2.11 13.57
C ALA A 261 -3.46 -2.90 14.90
N ALA A 262 -2.40 -2.77 15.68
CA ALA A 262 -2.27 -3.37 17.01
C ALA A 262 -3.30 -2.80 18.01
N GLY A 263 -3.53 -1.48 17.98
CA GLY A 263 -4.56 -0.82 18.79
C GLY A 263 -5.97 -1.28 18.41
N MET A 264 -6.27 -1.35 17.11
CA MET A 264 -7.55 -1.89 16.62
C MET A 264 -7.73 -3.35 17.04
N MET A 265 -6.67 -4.15 16.99
CA MET A 265 -6.66 -5.52 17.49
C MET A 265 -6.82 -5.63 19.02
N SER A 266 -6.41 -4.62 19.77
CA SER A 266 -6.60 -4.58 21.22
C SER A 266 -8.05 -4.24 21.59
N GLY A 267 -8.64 -3.29 20.86
CA GLY A 267 -10.00 -2.81 21.12
C GLY A 267 -11.12 -3.66 20.51
N TRP A 268 -10.83 -4.52 19.52
CA TRP A 268 -11.89 -5.22 18.76
C TRP A 268 -12.90 -6.00 19.62
N PRO A 269 -12.55 -6.68 20.72
CA PRO A 269 -13.52 -7.45 21.51
C PRO A 269 -14.63 -6.56 22.12
N ARG A 270 -14.38 -5.25 22.24
CA ARG A 270 -15.34 -4.27 22.77
C ARG A 270 -16.16 -3.57 21.69
N LEU A 271 -15.94 -3.88 20.41
CA LEU A 271 -16.73 -3.30 19.33
C LEU A 271 -18.13 -3.93 19.33
N ARG A 272 -19.15 -3.12 19.56
CA ARG A 272 -20.58 -3.51 19.62
C ARG A 272 -21.11 -4.24 18.37
N LEU A 273 -20.34 -4.28 17.29
CA LEU A 273 -20.69 -4.91 16.02
C LEU A 273 -20.39 -6.42 16.00
N ILE A 274 -19.79 -6.96 17.06
CA ILE A 274 -19.33 -8.35 17.16
C ILE A 274 -20.05 -8.97 18.37
N GLY A 275 -20.88 -9.98 18.11
CA GLY A 275 -21.76 -10.62 19.10
C GLY A 275 -21.12 -11.79 19.86
N GLY A 276 -19.97 -12.29 19.43
CA GLY A 276 -19.25 -13.40 20.07
C GLY A 276 -17.89 -13.02 20.66
N HIS A 277 -17.62 -13.60 21.84
CA HIS A 277 -16.33 -13.52 22.51
C HIS A 277 -15.40 -14.60 21.94
N ASP A 278 -14.59 -14.27 20.93
CA ASP A 278 -13.54 -15.18 20.47
C ASP A 278 -12.32 -15.10 21.41
N ALA A 279 -12.27 -16.06 22.34
CA ALA A 279 -11.27 -16.23 23.38
C ALA A 279 -10.32 -17.43 23.12
N THR A 280 -10.10 -17.80 21.86
CA THR A 280 -9.24 -18.96 21.56
C THR A 280 -7.77 -18.69 21.95
N PHE A 281 -7.17 -19.56 22.79
CA PHE A 281 -5.78 -19.40 23.29
C PHE A 281 -4.75 -19.17 22.18
N LEU A 282 -4.84 -19.93 21.08
CA LEU A 282 -3.94 -19.80 19.92
C LEU A 282 -3.96 -18.38 19.32
N ARG A 283 -5.13 -17.74 19.27
CA ARG A 283 -5.27 -16.39 18.67
C ARG A 283 -4.67 -15.31 19.55
N ILE A 284 -4.84 -15.47 20.87
CA ILE A 284 -4.17 -14.62 21.86
C ILE A 284 -2.66 -14.78 21.73
N GLY A 285 -2.18 -16.03 21.63
CA GLY A 285 -0.77 -16.35 21.37
C GLY A 285 -0.22 -15.65 20.13
N PHE A 286 -0.90 -15.76 18.98
CA PHE A 286 -0.50 -15.04 17.76
C PHE A 286 -0.53 -13.52 17.92
N GLY A 287 -1.50 -12.98 18.65
CA GLY A 287 -1.55 -11.57 19.02
C GLY A 287 -0.34 -11.11 19.80
N VAL A 288 0.03 -11.86 20.84
CA VAL A 288 1.21 -11.59 21.65
C VAL A 288 2.47 -11.69 20.80
N ILE A 289 2.61 -12.72 19.97
CA ILE A 289 3.77 -12.90 19.07
C ILE A 289 3.89 -11.71 18.11
N GLY A 290 2.79 -11.27 17.49
CA GLY A 290 2.78 -10.11 16.60
C GLY A 290 3.23 -8.82 17.28
N HIS A 291 2.76 -8.57 18.50
CA HIS A 291 3.18 -7.41 19.30
C HIS A 291 4.66 -7.50 19.72
N LEU A 292 5.09 -8.66 20.23
CA LEU A 292 6.48 -8.87 20.63
C LEU A 292 7.42 -8.69 19.43
N PHE A 293 7.05 -9.21 18.26
CA PHE A 293 7.84 -9.05 17.05
C PHE A 293 7.96 -7.58 16.63
N LEU A 294 6.86 -6.81 16.68
CA LEU A 294 6.87 -5.36 16.45
C LEU A 294 7.77 -4.64 17.47
N ILE A 295 7.59 -4.89 18.77
CA ILE A 295 8.36 -4.25 19.85
C ILE A 295 9.85 -4.54 19.69
N LEU A 296 10.24 -5.80 19.49
CA LEU A 296 11.63 -6.20 19.30
C LEU A 296 12.24 -5.52 18.08
N THR A 297 11.52 -5.48 16.96
CA THR A 297 11.97 -4.82 15.73
C THR A 297 12.19 -3.32 15.97
N LEU A 298 11.28 -2.63 16.65
CA LEU A 298 11.41 -1.21 16.97
C LEU A 298 12.56 -0.92 17.95
N ILE A 299 12.78 -1.76 18.96
CA ILE A 299 13.93 -1.62 19.88
C ILE A 299 15.25 -1.81 19.13
N MET A 300 15.35 -2.85 18.30
CA MET A 300 16.55 -3.12 17.50
C MET A 300 16.86 -1.93 16.57
N LEU A 301 15.83 -1.41 15.90
CA LEU A 301 15.91 -0.23 15.04
C LEU A 301 16.34 1.04 15.80
N ALA A 302 15.70 1.31 16.94
CA ALA A 302 16.00 2.47 17.77
C ALA A 302 17.46 2.45 18.24
N ARG A 303 17.97 1.27 18.63
CA ARG A 303 19.38 1.09 19.02
C ARG A 303 20.34 1.25 17.85
N ARG A 304 20.04 0.62 16.70
CA ARG A 304 20.91 0.63 15.53
C ARG A 304 21.04 2.03 14.92
N TRP A 305 19.94 2.79 14.86
CA TRP A 305 19.91 4.11 14.23
C TRP A 305 19.96 5.28 15.21
N LYS A 306 19.98 5.02 16.53
CA LYS A 306 19.92 6.04 17.58
C LYS A 306 18.75 7.03 17.37
N HIS A 307 17.62 6.51 16.89
CA HIS A 307 16.47 7.32 16.46
C HIS A 307 15.37 7.30 17.53
N ALA A 308 15.33 8.32 18.37
CA ALA A 308 14.45 8.39 19.54
C ALA A 308 12.96 8.11 19.27
N PRO A 309 12.35 8.61 18.17
CA PRO A 309 10.96 8.28 17.83
C PRO A 309 10.63 6.78 17.76
N LEU A 310 11.58 5.93 17.31
CA LEU A 310 11.35 4.49 17.22
C LEU A 310 11.31 3.85 18.62
N GLY A 311 12.09 4.37 19.56
CA GLY A 311 12.05 3.96 20.97
C GLY A 311 10.73 4.34 21.63
N VAL A 312 10.21 5.55 21.35
CA VAL A 312 8.88 5.98 21.81
C VAL A 312 7.80 5.04 21.27
N LEU A 313 7.83 4.73 19.97
CA LEU A 313 6.87 3.79 19.36
C LEU A 313 6.97 2.39 19.95
N ALA A 314 8.16 1.90 20.32
CA ALA A 314 8.31 0.64 21.04
C ALA A 314 7.65 0.67 22.42
N GLY A 315 7.76 1.79 23.14
CA GLY A 315 7.05 2.03 24.40
C GLY A 315 5.53 2.01 24.22
N VAL A 316 5.00 2.71 23.21
CA VAL A 316 3.56 2.71 22.92
C VAL A 316 3.08 1.32 22.48
N ALA A 317 3.86 0.59 21.69
CA ALA A 317 3.55 -0.79 21.33
C ALA A 317 3.52 -1.73 22.54
N SER A 318 4.40 -1.50 23.53
CA SER A 318 4.39 -2.24 24.80
C SER A 318 3.13 -1.94 25.61
N LEU A 319 2.72 -0.67 25.69
CA LEU A 319 1.44 -0.28 26.31
C LEU A 319 0.24 -0.91 25.58
N SER A 320 0.26 -0.95 24.25
CA SER A 320 -0.77 -1.62 23.44
C SER A 320 -0.84 -3.13 23.76
N LEU A 321 0.30 -3.80 23.91
CA LEU A 321 0.33 -5.21 24.31
C LEU A 321 -0.24 -5.42 25.72
N CYS A 322 0.08 -4.55 26.69
CA CYS A 322 -0.51 -4.62 28.02
C CYS A 322 -2.04 -4.44 27.95
N ALA A 323 -2.52 -3.46 27.19
CA ALA A 323 -3.95 -3.24 26.98
C ALA A 323 -4.62 -4.46 26.32
N PHE A 324 -3.99 -5.04 25.29
CA PHE A 324 -4.43 -6.28 24.65
C PHE A 324 -4.61 -7.39 25.69
N LEU A 325 -3.58 -7.66 26.50
CA LEU A 325 -3.63 -8.71 27.52
C LEU A 325 -4.72 -8.46 28.57
N VAL A 326 -4.83 -7.24 29.10
CA VAL A 326 -5.85 -6.90 30.10
C VAL A 326 -7.26 -7.09 29.54
N ILE A 327 -7.54 -6.60 28.33
CA ILE A 327 -8.85 -6.74 27.69
C ILE A 327 -9.16 -8.21 27.41
N ARG A 328 -8.16 -9.02 27.03
CA ARG A 328 -8.37 -10.45 26.77
C ARG A 328 -8.59 -11.25 28.04
N LEU A 329 -7.85 -10.96 29.11
CA LEU A 329 -7.98 -11.65 30.39
C LEU A 329 -9.32 -11.32 31.08
N SER A 330 -9.83 -10.09 30.95
CA SER A 330 -11.14 -9.72 31.51
C SER A 330 -12.30 -10.49 30.87
N VAL A 331 -12.18 -10.82 29.57
CA VAL A 331 -13.19 -11.64 28.88
C VAL A 331 -13.26 -13.06 29.45
N PHE A 332 -12.14 -13.64 29.89
CA PHE A 332 -12.18 -14.97 30.52
C PHE A 332 -12.86 -14.94 31.89
N SER A 333 -12.64 -13.89 32.69
CA SER A 333 -13.31 -13.78 33.99
C SER A 333 -14.83 -13.62 33.87
N GLU A 334 -15.34 -13.05 32.78
CA GLU A 334 -16.79 -12.91 32.53
C GLU A 334 -17.45 -14.22 32.08
N ILE A 335 -16.68 -15.19 31.56
CA ILE A 335 -17.20 -16.50 31.14
C ILE A 335 -17.37 -17.45 32.34
N GLU A 336 -16.60 -17.24 33.41
CA GLU A 336 -16.63 -18.08 34.62
C GLU A 336 -17.77 -17.72 35.60
N THR A 337 -18.46 -16.59 35.38
CA THR A 337 -19.59 -16.10 36.20
C THR A 337 -20.93 -16.32 35.52
#